data_AF-A0A846E0D1-F1
#
_entry.id   AF-A0A846E0D1-F1
#
_cell.length_a   1.000
_cell.length_b   1.000
_cell.length_c   1.000
_cell.angle_alpha   90.00
_cell.angle_beta   90.00
_cell.angle_gamma   90.00
#
_symmetry.space_group_name_H-M   'P 1'
#
loop_
_entity.id
_entity.type
_entity.pdbx_description
1 polymer ?
#
loop_
_entity_poly.entity_id
_entity_poly.type
_entity_poly.pdbx_seq_one_letter_code
_entity_poly.pdbx_strand_id
1 'polypeptide(L)'
;FGQFSQHLINLTSELSGIGESYLAYPILYYFHAIQRSRDFALSFVVLDETLTLLKYGVKDSSQLDPASVDPARRANAAFLRTLKLAYIQASSEAPPLLSLDLLRQVGIPTVSDREFAQRTQGLKFRRQLLLAMIEEGGWTWDAVASTKTTNRAIHLDDETLIQVDE
;
A
#
# COMPACT_ATOMS: atom_id res chain seq x y z
N PHE A 1 7.78 4.32 18.75
CA PHE A 1 7.53 4.95 17.44
C PHE A 1 8.75 5.66 16.81
N GLY A 2 9.75 6.15 17.56
CA GLY A 2 10.86 6.93 16.99
C GLY A 2 11.66 6.27 15.84
N GLN A 3 11.99 4.99 15.94
CA GLN A 3 12.68 4.27 14.85
C GLN A 3 11.79 4.09 13.61
N PHE A 4 10.48 3.86 13.79
CA PHE A 4 9.53 3.72 12.68
C PHE A 4 9.42 5.01 11.86
N SER A 5 9.35 6.16 12.53
CA SER A 5 9.38 7.47 11.87
C SER A 5 10.64 7.67 11.02
N GLN A 6 11.80 7.27 11.52
CA GLN A 6 13.05 7.37 10.77
C GLN A 6 13.06 6.46 9.52
N HIS A 7 12.51 5.24 9.64
CA HIS A 7 12.38 4.35 8.49
C HIS A 7 11.47 4.93 7.40
N LEU A 8 10.35 5.58 7.75
CA LEU A 8 9.49 6.25 6.77
C LEU A 8 10.21 7.39 6.03
N ILE A 9 11.03 8.16 6.75
CA ILE A 9 11.84 9.22 6.15
C ILE A 9 12.84 8.64 5.15
N ASN A 10 13.55 7.57 5.52
CA ASN A 10 14.54 6.95 4.63
C ASN A 10 13.88 6.35 3.37
N LEU A 11 12.74 5.67 3.54
CA LEU A 11 11.95 5.10 2.43
C LEU A 11 11.51 6.17 1.41
N THR A 12 11.30 7.41 1.86
CA THR A 12 10.91 8.51 0.96
C THR A 12 11.96 8.75 -0.14
N SER A 13 13.25 8.68 0.22
CA SER A 13 14.34 8.83 -0.74
C SER A 13 14.44 7.63 -1.67
N GLU A 14 14.30 6.41 -1.14
CA GLU A 14 14.36 5.18 -1.94
C GLU A 14 13.23 5.12 -2.97
N LEU A 15 12.00 5.44 -2.57
CA LEU A 15 10.82 5.47 -3.45
C LEU A 15 10.98 6.49 -4.58
N SER A 16 11.63 7.61 -4.31
CA SER A 16 11.91 8.63 -5.33
C SER A 16 12.86 8.07 -6.39
N GLY A 17 13.93 7.38 -5.98
CA GLY A 17 14.87 6.73 -6.90
C GLY A 17 14.25 5.58 -7.72
N ILE A 18 13.32 4.82 -7.12
CA ILE A 18 12.56 3.80 -7.85
C ILE A 18 11.68 4.46 -8.92
N GLY A 19 11.02 5.57 -8.60
CA GLY A 19 10.24 6.33 -9.57
C GLY A 19 11.04 6.80 -10.78
N GLU A 20 12.26 7.31 -10.54
CA GLU A 20 13.19 7.67 -11.61
C GLU A 20 13.61 6.44 -12.44
N SER A 21 13.84 5.30 -11.80
CA SER A 21 14.20 4.05 -12.49
C SER A 21 13.09 3.55 -13.41
N TYR A 22 11.82 3.61 -12.98
CA TYR A 22 10.67 3.22 -13.81
C TYR A 22 10.42 4.19 -14.98
N LEU A 23 10.82 5.46 -14.84
CA LEU A 23 10.82 6.41 -15.96
C LEU A 23 11.93 6.09 -16.98
N ALA A 24 13.13 5.77 -16.51
CA ALA A 24 14.26 5.44 -17.36
C ALA A 24 14.13 4.07 -18.04
N TYR A 25 13.50 3.10 -17.37
CA TYR A 25 13.36 1.72 -17.83
C TYR A 25 11.90 1.24 -17.76
N PRO A 26 11.05 1.66 -18.72
CA PRO A 26 9.63 1.29 -18.78
C PRO A 26 9.36 -0.22 -18.68
N ILE A 27 10.28 -1.04 -19.20
CA ILE A 27 10.15 -2.49 -19.24
C ILE A 27 10.04 -3.12 -17.84
N LEU A 28 10.61 -2.48 -16.81
CA LEU A 28 10.58 -2.99 -15.43
C LEU A 28 9.15 -3.09 -14.88
N TYR A 29 8.23 -2.28 -15.41
CA TYR A 29 6.83 -2.32 -14.99
C TYR A 29 6.16 -3.67 -15.25
N TYR A 30 6.57 -4.38 -16.31
CA TYR A 30 5.99 -5.66 -16.69
C TYR A 30 6.62 -6.86 -15.97
N PHE A 31 7.63 -6.63 -15.12
CA PHE A 31 8.26 -7.68 -14.33
C PHE A 31 7.53 -7.87 -12.99
N HIS A 32 6.56 -8.78 -12.99
CA HIS A 32 5.78 -9.10 -11.79
C HIS A 32 6.33 -10.34 -11.08
N ALA A 33 6.58 -10.23 -9.78
CA ALA A 33 7.06 -11.35 -8.98
C ALA A 33 5.91 -12.31 -8.63
N ILE A 34 6.21 -13.60 -8.61
CA ILE A 34 5.24 -14.63 -8.20
C ILE A 34 5.02 -14.63 -6.68
N GLN A 35 6.09 -14.33 -5.94
CA GLN A 35 6.08 -14.29 -4.49
C GLN A 35 5.66 -12.90 -4.01
N ARG A 36 4.63 -12.84 -3.15
CA ARG A 36 4.15 -11.59 -2.54
C ARG A 36 5.26 -10.72 -1.96
N SER A 37 6.16 -11.33 -1.19
CA SER A 37 7.25 -10.63 -0.50
C SER A 37 8.26 -9.97 -1.44
N ARG A 38 8.25 -10.36 -2.72
CA ARG A 38 9.13 -9.81 -3.76
C ARG A 38 8.38 -8.95 -4.78
N ASP A 39 7.06 -8.87 -4.68
CA ASP A 39 6.26 -8.08 -5.59
C ASP A 39 6.26 -6.62 -5.14
N PHE A 40 6.89 -5.77 -5.95
CA PHE A 40 7.02 -4.35 -5.68
C PHE A 40 5.66 -3.66 -5.72
N ALA A 41 4.81 -3.97 -6.70
CA ALA A 41 3.50 -3.33 -6.83
C ALA A 41 2.65 -3.59 -5.60
N LEU A 42 2.60 -4.85 -5.16
CA LEU A 42 1.88 -5.25 -3.96
C LEU A 42 2.45 -4.59 -2.69
N SER A 43 3.77 -4.62 -2.53
CA SER A 43 4.43 -3.98 -1.37
C SER A 43 4.18 -2.48 -1.32
N PHE A 44 4.20 -1.81 -2.47
CA PHE A 44 3.93 -0.39 -2.62
C PHE A 44 2.48 -0.04 -2.23
N VAL A 45 1.50 -0.82 -2.71
CA VAL A 45 0.08 -0.60 -2.37
C VAL A 45 -0.19 -0.85 -0.89
N VAL A 46 0.41 -1.90 -0.30
CA VAL A 46 0.31 -2.16 1.14
C VAL A 46 0.88 -0.99 1.94
N LEU A 47 2.03 -0.45 1.55
CA LEU A 47 2.60 0.73 2.19
C LEU A 47 1.63 1.92 2.10
N ASP A 48 1.02 2.16 0.93
CA ASP A 48 0.13 3.31 0.75
C ASP A 48 -1.15 3.23 1.59
N GLU A 49 -1.78 2.05 1.63
CA GLU A 49 -2.95 1.82 2.47
C GLU A 49 -2.58 1.85 3.96
N THR A 50 -1.39 1.37 4.34
CA THR A 50 -0.88 1.49 5.72
C THR A 50 -0.73 2.95 6.13
N LEU A 51 -0.15 3.80 5.26
CA LEU A 51 -0.06 5.24 5.51
C LEU A 51 -1.46 5.88 5.59
N THR A 52 -2.45 5.33 4.89
CA THR A 52 -3.85 5.80 4.92
C THR A 52 -4.51 5.44 6.25
N LEU A 53 -4.30 4.21 6.74
CA LEU A 53 -4.72 3.79 8.08
C LEU A 53 -4.10 4.67 9.17
N LEU A 54 -2.80 4.94 9.09
CA LEU A 54 -2.08 5.77 10.07
C LEU A 54 -2.59 7.23 10.06
N LYS A 55 -2.87 7.80 8.89
CA LYS A 55 -3.28 9.21 8.77
C LYS A 55 -4.76 9.44 9.08
N TYR A 56 -5.63 8.49 8.73
CA TYR A 56 -7.08 8.72 8.79
C TYR A 56 -7.83 7.76 9.73
N GLY A 57 -7.24 6.60 10.06
CA GLY A 57 -7.83 5.58 10.91
C GLY A 57 -7.48 5.71 12.40
N VAL A 58 -6.29 6.24 12.72
CA VAL A 58 -5.84 6.42 14.11
C VAL A 58 -6.40 7.72 14.69
N LYS A 59 -6.85 7.69 15.96
CA LYS A 59 -7.32 8.88 16.69
C LYS A 59 -6.19 9.91 16.80
N ASP A 60 -6.56 11.18 16.72
CA ASP A 60 -5.61 12.30 16.70
C ASP A 60 -4.68 12.32 17.94
N SER A 61 -5.13 11.83 19.10
CA SER A 61 -4.32 11.70 20.32
C SER A 61 -3.17 10.69 20.23
N SER A 62 -3.21 9.79 19.25
CA SER A 62 -2.27 8.68 19.08
C SER A 62 -1.69 8.63 17.67
N GLN A 63 -1.92 9.67 16.87
CA GLN A 63 -1.32 9.78 15.54
C GLN A 63 0.18 9.98 15.63
N LEU A 64 0.87 9.46 14.62
CA LEU A 64 2.26 9.77 14.39
C LEU A 64 2.42 11.23 13.98
N ASP A 65 3.60 11.78 14.27
CA ASP A 65 3.97 13.12 13.81
C ASP A 65 3.75 13.23 12.28
N PRO A 66 2.91 14.18 11.81
CA PRO A 66 2.70 14.42 10.39
C PRO A 66 4.01 14.60 9.61
N ALA A 67 5.05 15.17 10.22
CA ALA A 67 6.36 15.33 9.59
C ALA A 67 7.03 13.99 9.24
N SER A 68 6.65 12.89 9.89
CA SER A 68 7.14 11.54 9.58
C SER A 68 6.33 10.85 8.47
N VAL A 69 5.00 11.08 8.42
CA VAL A 69 4.08 10.33 7.54
C VAL A 69 3.89 11.03 6.20
N ASP A 70 3.75 12.36 6.21
CA ASP A 70 3.38 13.13 5.03
C ASP A 70 4.45 13.11 3.92
N PRO A 71 5.77 13.09 4.20
CA PRO A 71 6.79 12.94 3.16
C PRO A 71 6.65 11.62 2.38
N ALA A 72 6.50 10.49 3.08
CA ALA A 72 6.33 9.17 2.45
C ALA A 72 5.06 9.11 1.60
N ARG A 73 3.94 9.68 2.11
CA ARG A 73 2.69 9.78 1.32
C ARG A 73 2.86 10.61 0.06
N ARG A 74 3.59 11.74 0.13
CA ARG A 74 3.88 12.57 -1.04
C ARG A 74 4.76 11.85 -2.05
N ALA A 75 5.78 11.10 -1.62
CA ALA A 75 6.61 10.29 -2.50
C ALA A 75 5.78 9.20 -3.20
N ASN A 76 4.93 8.46 -2.48
CA ASN A 76 4.01 7.50 -3.10
C ASN A 76 3.08 8.19 -4.10
N ALA A 77 2.59 9.39 -3.80
CA ALA A 77 1.74 10.15 -4.72
C ALA A 77 2.46 10.59 -5.99
N ALA A 78 3.71 11.03 -5.87
CA ALA A 78 4.55 11.34 -7.02
C ALA A 78 4.78 10.10 -7.89
N PHE A 79 5.13 8.97 -7.28
CA PHE A 79 5.32 7.70 -7.97
C PHE A 79 4.06 7.23 -8.74
N LEU A 80 2.90 7.22 -8.08
CA LEU A 80 1.62 6.89 -8.72
C LEU A 80 1.28 7.82 -9.88
N ARG A 81 1.58 9.11 -9.74
CA ARG A 81 1.37 10.09 -10.82
C ARG A 81 2.24 9.78 -12.03
N THR A 82 3.50 9.41 -11.79
CA THR A 82 4.44 8.97 -12.83
C THR A 82 3.91 7.74 -13.56
N LEU A 83 3.48 6.71 -12.83
CA LEU A 83 2.93 5.50 -13.42
C LEU A 83 1.63 5.74 -14.19
N LYS A 84 0.71 6.57 -13.67
CA LYS A 84 -0.52 6.94 -14.37
C LYS A 84 -0.23 7.56 -15.74
N LEU A 85 0.73 8.47 -15.81
CA LEU A 85 1.02 9.20 -17.05
C LEU A 85 1.60 8.28 -18.14
N ALA A 86 2.29 7.22 -17.74
CA ALA A 86 3.05 6.40 -18.66
C ALA A 86 2.45 5.01 -18.91
N TYR A 87 1.71 4.42 -17.95
CA TYR A 87 1.40 2.99 -17.97
C TYR A 87 0.00 2.61 -17.47
N ILE A 88 -0.53 3.25 -16.42
CA ILE A 88 -1.71 2.73 -15.69
C ILE A 88 -2.97 3.55 -15.99
N GLN A 89 -4.06 2.87 -16.30
CA GLN A 89 -5.41 3.45 -16.30
C GLN A 89 -6.12 3.13 -14.99
N ALA A 90 -6.82 4.12 -14.42
CA ALA A 90 -7.54 3.93 -13.17
C ALA A 90 -8.67 2.89 -13.34
N SER A 91 -8.81 1.95 -12.40
CA SER A 91 -9.94 1.02 -12.38
C SER A 91 -11.27 1.77 -12.25
N SER A 92 -12.35 1.20 -12.79
CA SER A 92 -13.70 1.78 -12.75
C SER A 92 -14.19 2.02 -11.32
N GLU A 93 -13.80 1.14 -10.41
CA GLU A 93 -14.23 1.14 -9.01
C GLU A 93 -13.06 1.32 -8.05
N ALA A 94 -13.35 1.92 -6.90
CA ALA A 94 -12.38 1.99 -5.83
C ALA A 94 -12.47 0.71 -4.98
N PRO A 95 -11.34 0.16 -4.53
CA PRO A 95 -11.34 -1.05 -3.74
C PRO A 95 -11.97 -0.81 -2.35
N PRO A 96 -12.42 -1.86 -1.64
CA PRO A 96 -12.94 -1.73 -0.29
C PRO A 96 -11.88 -1.19 0.68
N LEU A 97 -12.31 -0.44 1.70
CA LEU A 97 -11.40 0.07 2.73
C LEU A 97 -10.83 -1.08 3.57
N LEU A 98 -9.57 -0.98 3.97
CA LEU A 98 -9.00 -1.90 4.95
C LEU A 98 -9.70 -1.75 6.30
N SER A 99 -9.95 -2.87 6.97
CA SER A 99 -10.58 -2.87 8.29
C SER A 99 -9.66 -2.26 9.35
N LEU A 100 -10.25 -1.48 10.26
CA LEU A 100 -9.58 -0.96 11.45
C LEU A 100 -9.43 -2.00 12.56
N ASP A 101 -10.02 -3.19 12.42
CA ASP A 101 -10.10 -4.19 13.48
C ASP A 101 -8.73 -4.68 13.93
N LEU A 102 -7.77 -4.85 13.01
CA LEU A 102 -6.39 -5.23 13.37
C LEU A 102 -5.75 -4.21 14.30
N LEU A 103 -5.96 -2.91 14.04
CA LEU A 103 -5.44 -1.83 14.89
C LEU A 103 -6.12 -1.85 16.26
N ARG A 104 -7.44 -2.07 16.30
CA ARG A 104 -8.21 -2.16 17.54
C ARG A 104 -7.77 -3.35 18.39
N GLN A 105 -7.53 -4.51 17.76
CA GLN A 105 -7.09 -5.74 18.44
C GLN A 105 -5.74 -5.58 19.13
N VAL A 106 -4.81 -4.82 18.54
CA VAL A 106 -3.50 -4.52 19.15
C VAL A 106 -3.52 -3.30 20.08
N GLY A 107 -4.71 -2.75 20.38
CA GLY A 107 -4.90 -1.66 21.32
C GLY A 107 -4.59 -0.27 20.77
N ILE A 108 -4.44 -0.10 19.45
CA ILE A 108 -4.26 1.22 18.84
C ILE A 108 -5.62 1.94 18.80
N PRO A 109 -5.74 3.15 19.38
CA PRO A 109 -7.00 3.89 19.36
C PRO A 109 -7.37 4.34 17.94
N THR A 110 -8.49 3.84 17.42
CA THR A 110 -8.99 4.21 16.08
C THR A 110 -10.23 5.09 16.15
N VAL A 111 -10.50 5.82 15.06
CA VAL A 111 -11.81 6.43 14.81
C VAL A 111 -12.88 5.35 14.53
N SER A 112 -14.14 5.78 14.39
CA SER A 112 -15.22 4.88 13.94
C SER A 112 -15.09 4.53 12.46
N ASP A 113 -15.64 3.40 12.02
CA ASP A 113 -15.59 3.00 10.60
C ASP A 113 -16.29 4.01 9.69
N ARG A 114 -17.39 4.61 10.16
CA ARG A 114 -18.09 5.68 9.45
C ARG A 114 -17.20 6.92 9.28
N GLU A 115 -16.51 7.32 10.33
CA GLU A 115 -15.61 8.46 10.30
C GLU A 115 -14.40 8.20 9.40
N PHE A 116 -13.84 6.99 9.44
CA PHE A 116 -12.76 6.58 8.54
C PHE A 116 -13.20 6.62 7.08
N ALA A 117 -14.38 6.09 6.77
CA ALA A 117 -14.96 6.16 5.43
C ALA A 117 -15.13 7.61 4.95
N GLN A 118 -15.57 8.53 5.82
CA GLN A 118 -15.69 9.96 5.50
C GLN A 118 -14.32 10.60 5.25
N ARG A 119 -13.35 10.38 6.15
CA ARG A 119 -11.98 10.91 6.06
C ARG A 119 -11.25 10.46 4.79
N THR A 120 -11.61 9.30 4.23
CA THR A 120 -10.96 8.71 3.05
C THR A 120 -11.68 8.95 1.72
N GLN A 121 -12.83 9.64 1.70
CA GLN A 121 -13.59 9.89 0.46
C GLN A 121 -12.76 10.58 -0.64
N GLY A 122 -11.92 11.55 -0.25
CA GLY A 122 -11.04 12.28 -1.16
C GLY A 122 -9.95 11.41 -1.82
N LEU A 123 -9.75 10.17 -1.35
CA LEU A 123 -8.74 9.25 -1.88
C LEU A 123 -9.28 8.33 -2.99
N LYS A 124 -10.56 8.44 -3.37
CA LYS A 124 -11.19 7.53 -4.34
C LYS A 124 -10.34 7.32 -5.60
N PHE A 125 -9.93 8.40 -6.26
CA PHE A 125 -9.15 8.32 -7.50
C PHE A 125 -7.77 7.69 -7.29
N ARG A 126 -7.11 8.01 -6.17
CA ARG A 126 -5.83 7.38 -5.79
C ARG A 126 -5.99 5.87 -5.63
N ARG A 127 -7.06 5.44 -4.95
CA ARG A 127 -7.31 4.01 -4.67
C ARG A 127 -7.73 3.24 -5.92
N GLN A 128 -8.38 3.88 -6.89
CA GLN A 128 -8.61 3.30 -8.22
C GLN A 128 -7.30 3.02 -8.98
N LEU A 129 -6.30 3.91 -8.86
CA LEU A 129 -4.97 3.66 -9.44
C LEU A 129 -4.23 2.54 -8.72
N LEU A 130 -4.33 2.48 -7.39
CA LEU A 130 -3.76 1.38 -6.61
C LEU A 130 -4.37 0.03 -7.01
N LEU A 131 -5.69 -0.02 -7.18
CA LEU A 131 -6.37 -1.25 -7.62
C LEU A 131 -5.88 -1.68 -9.00
N ALA A 132 -5.82 -0.77 -9.97
CA ALA A 132 -5.31 -1.07 -11.31
C ALA A 132 -3.88 -1.63 -11.26
N MET A 133 -3.01 -1.05 -10.43
CA MET A 133 -1.63 -1.51 -10.25
C MET A 133 -1.55 -2.95 -9.72
N ILE A 134 -2.47 -3.35 -8.83
CA ILE A 134 -2.55 -4.71 -8.28
C ILE A 134 -3.13 -5.69 -9.31
N GLU A 135 -4.20 -5.29 -10.00
CA GLU A 135 -4.86 -6.10 -11.03
C GLU A 135 -3.92 -6.38 -12.21
N GLU A 136 -3.18 -5.38 -12.69
CA GLU A 136 -2.17 -5.53 -13.74
C GLU A 136 -1.02 -6.46 -13.30
N GLY A 137 -0.67 -6.47 -12.00
CA GLY A 137 0.29 -7.40 -11.42
C GLY A 137 -0.22 -8.84 -11.25
N GLY A 138 -1.50 -9.09 -11.55
CA GLY A 138 -2.16 -10.39 -11.40
C GLY A 138 -2.58 -10.72 -9.97
N TRP A 139 -2.68 -9.72 -9.10
CA TRP A 139 -3.10 -9.87 -7.71
C TRP A 139 -4.55 -9.42 -7.52
N THR A 140 -5.16 -9.85 -6.42
CA THR A 140 -6.47 -9.37 -5.98
C THR A 140 -6.32 -8.41 -4.81
N TRP A 141 -7.33 -7.57 -4.56
CA TRP A 141 -7.32 -6.65 -3.43
C TRP A 141 -7.22 -7.36 -2.08
N ASP A 142 -7.73 -8.59 -1.97
CA ASP A 142 -7.61 -9.42 -0.76
C ASP A 142 -6.15 -9.69 -0.39
N ALA A 143 -5.26 -9.73 -1.39
CA ALA A 143 -3.84 -9.77 -1.13
C ALA A 143 -3.42 -8.55 -0.30
N VAL A 144 -3.80 -7.33 -0.65
CA VAL A 144 -3.44 -6.11 0.12
C VAL A 144 -3.92 -6.19 1.58
N ALA A 145 -5.11 -6.73 1.81
CA ALA A 145 -5.71 -6.85 3.14
C ALA A 145 -5.18 -8.02 3.98
N SER A 146 -4.51 -9.00 3.36
CA SER A 146 -4.03 -10.19 4.04
C SER A 146 -2.74 -9.96 4.81
N THR A 147 -2.69 -10.48 6.04
CA THR A 147 -1.46 -10.59 6.84
C THR A 147 -0.64 -11.83 6.52
N LYS A 148 -1.15 -12.75 5.68
CA LYS A 148 -0.48 -13.99 5.30
C LYS A 148 0.38 -13.79 4.04
N THR A 149 1.53 -14.46 4.01
CA THR A 149 2.38 -14.51 2.81
C THR A 149 1.74 -15.43 1.77
N THR A 150 1.11 -14.86 0.74
CA THR A 150 0.47 -15.61 -0.34
C THR A 150 1.37 -15.71 -1.58
N ASN A 151 1.20 -16.76 -2.37
CA ASN A 151 1.84 -16.96 -3.67
C ASN A 151 0.74 -16.96 -4.75
N ARG A 152 0.92 -16.24 -5.87
CA ARG A 152 -0.09 -16.18 -6.95
C ARG A 152 -0.19 -17.47 -7.78
N ALA A 153 0.83 -18.34 -7.73
CA ALA A 153 0.90 -19.57 -8.53
C ALA A 153 0.13 -20.75 -7.91
N ILE A 154 -0.29 -20.61 -6.66
CA ILE A 154 -1.18 -21.56 -5.97
C ILE A 154 -2.42 -20.73 -5.69
N HIS A 155 -3.61 -21.28 -5.96
CA HIS A 155 -4.88 -20.64 -5.62
C HIS A 155 -4.81 -20.05 -4.20
N LEU A 156 -5.60 -19.01 -3.94
CA LEU A 156 -5.80 -18.36 -2.62
C LEU A 156 -6.40 -19.33 -1.58
N ASP A 157 -5.92 -20.57 -1.51
CA ASP A 157 -6.23 -21.56 -0.51
C ASP A 157 -5.31 -21.30 0.67
N ASP A 158 -5.93 -20.75 1.71
CA ASP A 158 -5.39 -20.20 2.95
C ASP A 158 -4.55 -21.15 3.83
N GLU A 159 -4.18 -22.34 3.33
CA GLU A 159 -3.62 -23.43 4.15
C GLU A 159 -2.11 -23.67 4.00
N THR A 160 -1.46 -23.16 2.96
CA THR A 160 -0.01 -23.41 2.77
C THR A 160 0.83 -22.20 3.19
N LEU A 161 1.27 -22.20 4.46
CA LEU A 161 2.38 -21.35 4.90
C LEU A 161 3.63 -21.78 4.11
N ILE A 162 4.20 -20.86 3.32
CA ILE A 162 5.47 -21.09 2.64
C ILE A 162 6.54 -21.22 3.73
N GLN A 163 7.03 -22.43 3.97
CA GLN A 163 8.18 -22.65 4.84
C GLN A 163 9.40 -21.95 4.21
N VAL A 164 10.08 -21.15 5.02
CA VAL A 164 11.36 -20.55 4.66
C VAL A 164 12.41 -21.63 4.91
N ASP A 165 12.91 -22.25 3.86
CA ASP A 165 14.06 -23.14 3.97
C ASP A 165 15.28 -22.32 4.43
N GLU A 166 15.96 -22.81 5.48
CA GLU A 166 17.23 -22.30 6.04
C GLU A 166 18.39 -22.28 5.03
#